data_AF-A0A1H8HV50-F1
#
_entry.id   AF-A0A1H8HV50-F1
#
_cell.length_a   1.000
_cell.length_b   1.000
_cell.length_c   1.000
_cell.angle_alpha   90.00
_cell.angle_beta   90.00
_cell.angle_gamma   90.00
#
_symmetry.space_group_name_H-M   'P 1'
#
loop_
_entity.id
_entity.type
_entity.pdbx_description
1 polymer ?
#
loop_
_entity_poly.entity_id
_entity_poly.type
_entity_poly.pdbx_seq_one_letter_code
_entity_poly.pdbx_strand_id
1 'polypeptide(L)'
;MDVPYGNFEPNQADQLAALWAQRKRILLLTADIRDAKLRLSMLDPSEFWSSSAQRAYRERIAEIVNDVQGVLNHLITAQDQIWRNIRQLQAAGEE
;
A
#
# COMPACT_ATOMS: atom_id res chain seq x y z
N MET A 1 -44.70 4.55 -12.79
CA MET A 1 -43.66 3.90 -13.60
C MET A 1 -42.51 3.63 -12.65
N ASP A 2 -42.50 2.45 -12.02
CA ASP A 2 -41.44 2.05 -11.11
C ASP A 2 -40.44 1.23 -11.89
N VAL A 3 -39.26 1.79 -12.10
CA VAL A 3 -38.09 1.05 -12.58
C VAL A 3 -37.67 0.12 -11.45
N PRO A 4 -37.63 -1.21 -11.65
CA PRO A 4 -37.10 -2.10 -10.65
C PRO A 4 -35.60 -1.85 -10.61
N TYR A 5 -35.09 -1.33 -9.49
CA TYR A 5 -33.67 -1.35 -9.21
C TYR A 5 -33.23 -2.81 -9.29
N GLY A 6 -32.56 -3.16 -10.38
CA GLY A 6 -31.96 -4.47 -10.53
C GLY A 6 -31.06 -4.71 -9.34
N ASN A 7 -31.32 -5.79 -8.61
CA ASN A 7 -30.38 -6.34 -7.65
C ASN A 7 -29.12 -6.74 -8.43
N PHE A 8 -28.19 -5.81 -8.58
CA PHE A 8 -26.81 -6.10 -8.95
C PHE A 8 -26.13 -6.69 -7.71
N GLU A 9 -26.54 -7.90 -7.32
CA GLU A 9 -25.68 -8.74 -6.49
C GLU A 9 -24.37 -8.87 -7.27
N PRO A 10 -23.22 -8.40 -6.74
CA PRO A 10 -21.98 -8.47 -7.50
C PRO A 10 -21.67 -9.95 -7.73
N ASN A 11 -21.59 -10.37 -9.00
CA ASN A 11 -21.19 -11.73 -9.34
C ASN A 11 -19.87 -12.05 -8.63
N GLN A 12 -19.76 -13.22 -8.00
CA GLN A 12 -18.55 -13.67 -7.31
C GLN A 12 -17.30 -13.56 -8.19
N ALA A 13 -17.43 -13.81 -9.49
CA ALA A 13 -16.35 -13.62 -10.45
C ALA A 13 -15.89 -12.15 -10.54
N ASP A 14 -16.82 -11.20 -10.53
CA ASP A 14 -16.53 -9.75 -10.55
C ASP A 14 -15.89 -9.30 -9.24
N GLN A 15 -16.35 -9.83 -8.10
CA GLN A 15 -15.75 -9.55 -6.78
C GLN A 15 -14.31 -10.06 -6.71
N LEU A 16 -14.05 -11.28 -7.18
CA LEU A 16 -12.70 -11.83 -7.26
C LEU A 16 -11.81 -11.01 -8.20
N ALA A 17 -12.32 -10.64 -9.38
CA ALA A 17 -11.58 -9.80 -10.32
C ALA A 17 -11.20 -8.44 -9.69
N ALA A 18 -12.12 -7.82 -8.97
CA ALA A 18 -11.89 -6.56 -8.25
C ALA A 18 -10.82 -6.71 -7.16
N LEU A 19 -10.88 -7.77 -6.34
CA LEU A 19 -9.88 -8.03 -5.30
C LEU A 19 -8.49 -8.32 -5.88
N TRP A 20 -8.41 -9.06 -6.98
CA TRP A 20 -7.14 -9.29 -7.69
C TRP A 20 -6.54 -7.99 -8.23
N ALA A 21 -7.37 -7.13 -8.83
CA ALA A 21 -6.95 -5.83 -9.33
C ALA A 21 -6.47 -4.91 -8.19
N GLN A 22 -7.20 -4.87 -7.06
CA GLN A 22 -6.80 -4.14 -5.87
C GLN A 22 -5.47 -4.65 -5.31
N ARG A 23 -5.30 -5.97 -5.18
CA ARG A 23 -4.04 -6.58 -4.72
C ARG A 23 -2.86 -6.19 -5.61
N LYS A 24 -3.03 -6.27 -6.93
CA LYS A 24 -1.99 -5.86 -7.90
C LYS A 24 -1.61 -4.38 -7.72
N ARG A 25 -2.60 -3.50 -7.53
CA ARG A 25 -2.36 -2.08 -7.34
C ARG A 25 -1.57 -1.79 -6.06
N ILE A 26 -1.94 -2.44 -4.95
CA ILE A 26 -1.24 -2.26 -3.67
C ILE A 26 0.18 -2.83 -3.73
N LEU A 27 0.41 -3.95 -4.43
CA LEU A 27 1.75 -4.50 -4.64
C LEU A 27 2.67 -3.51 -5.36
N LEU A 28 2.19 -2.89 -6.44
CA LEU A 28 2.95 -1.87 -7.18
C LEU A 28 3.25 -0.66 -6.30
N LEU A 29 2.23 -0.12 -5.62
CA LEU A 29 2.40 1.01 -4.70
C LEU A 29 3.41 0.70 -3.58
N THR A 30 3.38 -0.52 -3.05
CA THR A 30 4.31 -0.97 -2.00
C THR A 30 5.75 -1.00 -2.52
N ALA A 31 5.96 -1.45 -3.76
CA ALA A 31 7.27 -1.46 -4.39
C ALA A 31 7.79 -0.04 -4.62
N ASP A 32 6.95 0.86 -5.16
CA ASP A 32 7.31 2.26 -5.41
C ASP A 32 7.69 3.00 -4.12
N ILE A 33 6.89 2.81 -3.05
CA ILE A 33 7.18 3.44 -1.75
C ILE A 33 8.44 2.86 -1.12
N ARG A 34 8.71 1.56 -1.28
CA ARG A 34 9.94 0.93 -0.78
C ARG A 34 11.17 1.49 -1.48
N ASP A 35 11.11 1.69 -2.80
CA ASP A 35 12.18 2.34 -3.56
C ASP A 35 12.39 3.80 -3.13
N ALA A 36 11.31 4.58 -2.96
CA ALA A 36 11.39 5.94 -2.46
C ALA A 36 12.03 6.01 -1.05
N LYS A 37 11.65 5.09 -0.15
CA LYS A 37 12.26 4.98 1.19
C LYS A 37 13.76 4.71 1.12
N LEU A 38 14.17 3.80 0.23
CA LEU A 38 15.57 3.46 0.05
C LEU A 38 16.38 4.67 -0.41
N ARG A 39 15.87 5.40 -1.40
CA ARG A 39 16.50 6.63 -1.90
C ARG A 39 16.63 7.70 -0.82
N LEU A 40 15.57 7.92 -0.04
CA LEU A 40 15.61 8.85 1.10
C LEU A 40 16.65 8.46 2.14
N SER A 41 16.80 7.15 2.42
CA SER A 41 17.78 6.65 3.39
C SER A 41 19.23 6.80 2.92
N MET A 42 19.44 7.01 1.62
CA MET A 42 20.76 7.21 1.00
C MET A 42 21.10 8.69 0.79
N LEU A 43 20.21 9.62 1.13
CA LEU A 43 20.49 11.05 1.02
C LEU A 43 21.51 11.46 2.09
N ASP A 44 22.71 11.84 1.65
CA ASP A 44 23.71 12.45 2.52
C ASP A 44 23.54 13.99 2.51
N PRO A 45 23.73 14.68 3.65
CA PRO A 45 23.70 16.13 3.67
C PRO A 45 24.87 16.69 2.87
N SER A 46 24.64 17.85 2.26
CA SER A 46 25.70 18.61 1.60
C SER A 46 26.85 18.97 2.57
N GLU A 47 28.09 18.82 2.12
CA GLU A 47 29.29 19.23 2.88
C GLU A 47 29.33 20.74 3.15
N PHE A 48 28.56 21.53 2.39
CA PHE A 48 28.47 22.98 2.54
C PHE A 48 27.63 23.44 3.74
N TRP A 49 26.93 22.53 4.42
CA TRP A 49 26.10 22.87 5.57
C TRP A 49 26.88 22.85 6.89
N SER A 50 26.53 23.74 7.81
CA SER A 50 27.06 23.68 9.17
C SER A 50 26.65 22.38 9.86
N SER A 51 27.46 21.90 10.81
CA SER A 51 27.21 20.65 11.53
C SER A 51 25.83 20.58 12.20
N SER A 52 25.32 21.71 12.70
CA SER A 52 23.97 21.79 13.27
C SER A 52 22.87 21.62 12.22
N ALA A 53 23.03 22.21 11.02
CA ALA A 53 22.08 22.07 9.93
C ALA A 53 22.09 20.64 9.35
N GLN A 54 23.28 20.04 9.21
CA GLN A 54 23.43 18.64 8.82
C GLN A 54 22.73 17.69 9.81
N ARG A 55 22.90 17.94 11.12
CA ARG A 55 22.23 17.15 12.16
C ARG A 55 20.71 17.26 12.07
N ALA A 56 20.16 18.49 12.02
CA ALA A 56 18.72 18.70 11.91
C ALA A 56 18.13 18.05 10.65
N TYR A 57 18.86 18.10 9.53
CA TYR A 57 18.47 17.40 8.31
C TYR A 57 18.44 15.88 8.48
N ARG A 58 19.49 15.29 9.06
CA ARG A 58 19.54 13.84 9.31
C ARG A 58 18.41 13.38 10.22
N GLU A 59 18.12 14.14 11.29
CA GLU A 59 16.99 13.88 12.18
C GLU A 59 15.66 13.91 11.40
N ARG A 60 15.46 14.93 10.55
CA ARG A 60 14.24 15.05 9.75
C ARG A 60 14.08 13.94 8.70
N ILE A 61 15.17 13.55 8.03
CA ILE A 61 15.14 12.42 7.09
C ILE A 61 14.81 11.12 7.83
N ALA A 62 15.38 10.89 9.01
CA ALA A 62 15.09 9.71 9.81
C ALA A 62 13.61 9.64 10.23
N GLU A 63 13.00 10.77 10.62
CA GLU A 63 11.55 10.87 10.88
C GLU A 63 10.73 10.46 9.66
N ILE A 64 11.02 11.06 8.49
CA ILE A 64 10.30 10.75 7.25
C ILE A 64 10.44 9.28 6.88
N VAL A 65 11.64 8.71 6.99
CA VAL A 65 11.89 7.29 6.71
C VAL A 65 11.09 6.38 7.66
N ASN A 66 10.95 6.77 8.92
CA ASN A 66 10.13 6.05 9.89
C ASN A 66 8.63 6.13 9.57
N ASP A 67 8.13 7.30 9.21
CA ASP A 67 6.73 7.48 8.80
C ASP A 67 6.40 6.65 7.54
N VAL A 68 7.31 6.67 6.55
CA VAL A 68 7.19 5.84 5.34
C VAL A 68 7.20 4.35 5.67
N GLN A 69 7.98 3.91 6.67
CA GLN A 69 7.93 2.53 7.15
C GLN A 69 6.55 2.19 7.75
N GLY A 70 5.92 3.11 8.48
CA GLY A 70 4.55 2.95 8.96
C GLY A 70 3.55 2.71 7.83
N VAL A 71 3.62 3.52 6.77
CA VAL A 71 2.79 3.35 5.57
C VAL A 71 3.01 1.97 4.92
N LEU A 72 4.27 1.53 4.77
CA LEU A 72 4.57 0.20 4.22
C LEU A 72 3.95 -0.93 5.05
N ASN A 73 3.97 -0.82 6.38
CA ASN A 73 3.36 -1.82 7.26
C ASN A 73 1.84 -1.92 7.05
N HIS A 74 1.16 -0.79 6.86
CA HIS A 74 -0.27 -0.76 6.55
C HIS A 74 -0.57 -1.37 5.18
N LEU A 75 0.25 -1.09 4.16
CA LEU A 75 0.07 -1.67 2.82
C LEU A 75 0.30 -3.18 2.81
N ILE A 76 1.24 -3.70 3.60
CA ILE A 76 1.45 -5.14 3.78
C ILE A 76 0.21 -5.76 4.44
N THR A 77 -0.27 -5.17 5.52
CA THR A 77 -1.48 -5.62 6.24
C THR A 77 -2.70 -5.66 5.31
N ALA A 78 -2.86 -4.64 4.46
CA ALA A 78 -3.94 -4.57 3.48
C ALA A 78 -3.84 -5.69 2.43
N GLN A 79 -2.63 -6.03 1.96
CA GLN A 79 -2.42 -7.14 1.03
C GLN A 79 -2.79 -8.48 1.65
N ASP A 80 -2.41 -8.71 2.90
CA ASP A 80 -2.75 -9.93 3.64
C ASP A 80 -4.26 -10.05 3.83
N GLN A 81 -4.95 -8.93 4.12
CA GLN A 81 -6.41 -8.93 4.20
C GLN A 81 -7.06 -9.27 2.86
N ILE A 82 -6.63 -8.66 1.76
CA ILE A 82 -7.17 -8.96 0.43
C ILE A 82 -6.92 -10.43 0.07
N TRP A 83 -5.74 -10.96 0.41
CA TRP A 83 -5.43 -12.37 0.18
C TRP A 83 -6.35 -13.31 0.95
N ARG A 84 -6.66 -13.00 2.21
CA ARG A 84 -7.65 -13.74 2.99
C ARG A 84 -9.04 -13.68 2.37
N ASN A 85 -9.49 -12.51 1.92
CA ASN A 85 -10.80 -12.34 1.29
C ASN A 85 -10.91 -13.13 -0.03
N ILE A 86 -9.85 -13.13 -0.85
CA ILE A 86 -9.80 -13.95 -2.09
C ILE A 86 -9.98 -15.43 -1.76
N ARG A 87 -9.23 -15.95 -0.78
CA ARG A 87 -9.33 -17.37 -0.38
C ARG A 87 -10.72 -17.74 0.14
N GLN A 88 -11.32 -16.87 0.96
CA GLN A 88 -12.67 -17.09 1.48
C GLN A 88 -13.71 -17.12 0.37
N LEU A 89 -13.63 -16.18 -0.58
CA LEU A 89 -14.54 -16.15 -1.72
C LEU A 89 -14.34 -17.34 -2.65
N GLN A 90 -13.11 -17.83 -2.84
CA GLN A 90 -12.89 -19.04 -3.65
C GLN A 90 -13.51 -20.27 -2.99
N ALA A 91 -13.31 -20.46 -1.69
CA ALA A 91 -13.90 -21.57 -0.95
C ALA A 91 -15.43 -21.56 -0.97
N ALA A 92 -16.05 -20.38 -0.86
CA ALA A 92 -17.51 -20.23 -0.89
C ALA A 92 -18.15 -20.49 -2.26
N GLY A 93 -17.37 -20.57 -3.35
CA GLY A 93 -17.86 -20.91 -4.69
C GLY A 93 -17.70 -22.38 -5.07
N GLU A 94 -17.08 -23.18 -4.20
CA GLU A 94 -16.87 -24.62 -4.37
C GLU A 94 -17.92 -25.46 -3.62
N GLU A 95 -18.75 -24.83 -2.76
CA GLU A 95 -19.90 -25.42 -2.04
C GLU A 95 -21.20 -25.30 -2.86
#